data_AF-A0A023BA69-F1
#
_entry.id   AF-A0A023BA69-F1
#
_cell.length_a   1.000
_cell.length_b   1.000
_cell.length_c   1.000
_cell.angle_alpha   90.00
_cell.angle_beta   90.00
_cell.angle_gamma   90.00
#
_symmetry.space_group_name_H-M   'P 1'
#
loop_
_entity.id
_entity.type
_entity.pdbx_description
1 polymer ?
#
loop_
_entity_poly.entity_id
_entity_poly.type
_entity_poly.pdbx_seq_one_letter_code
_entity_poly.pdbx_strand_id
1 'polypeptide(L)'
;MPSHQIMQIAESLYNRGIISYPRTETEIFNETMDLKSLVQVQMSSPEWGQFAAKLLHNDGFEWPRSGSRNDQAHPPIHPVRALSKSELNDDEWKVYKSVCTHFLAACSADAKGETTDVDIHMGEELFHKSGLVVTDPCFLEVYREFDNWERRNDSFPAVFEEGESIPASGLELNQGRTTAPNLLTETELISLMDKHQIGTDATMHEHIRTVQTRQYVERVPPSSFRPTVLGTALYVGISRACPELTSPQLRANTERSIAAIADGTLNPMDCTQDIIRSYVASYERLGASLIDIENCLSQWLNVRTN
;
A
#
# COMPACT_ATOMS: atom_id res chain seq x y z
N MET A 1 1.30 3.71 11.66
CA MET A 1 0.62 2.71 12.50
C MET A 1 0.83 1.34 11.87
N PRO A 2 1.10 0.25 12.62
CA PRO A 2 1.17 -1.11 12.04
C PRO A 2 -0.15 -1.54 11.38
N SER A 3 -0.07 -2.36 10.33
CA SER A 3 -1.25 -2.87 9.58
C SER A 3 -2.23 -3.63 10.48
N HIS A 4 -1.75 -4.48 11.39
CA HIS A 4 -2.62 -5.22 12.30
C HIS A 4 -3.43 -4.30 13.23
N GLN A 5 -2.86 -3.18 13.67
CA GLN A 5 -3.56 -2.21 14.51
C GLN A 5 -4.62 -1.45 13.69
N ILE A 6 -4.29 -1.09 12.44
CA ILE A 6 -5.24 -0.45 11.52
C ILE A 6 -6.44 -1.38 11.27
N MET A 7 -6.20 -2.67 11.01
CA MET A 7 -7.28 -3.64 10.76
C MET A 7 -8.19 -3.79 12.00
N GLN A 8 -7.63 -3.90 13.20
CA GLN A 8 -8.41 -3.96 14.45
C GLN A 8 -9.29 -2.72 14.65
N ILE A 9 -8.76 -1.54 14.34
CA ILE A 9 -9.51 -0.29 14.40
C ILE A 9 -10.62 -0.27 13.34
N ALA A 10 -10.31 -0.65 12.10
CA ALA A 10 -11.29 -0.68 11.01
C ALA A 10 -12.44 -1.65 11.33
N GLU A 11 -12.15 -2.83 11.90
CA GLU A 11 -13.16 -3.78 12.37
C GLU A 11 -14.03 -3.20 13.49
N SER A 12 -13.42 -2.51 14.45
CA SER A 12 -14.16 -1.80 15.51
C SER A 12 -15.11 -0.75 14.93
N LEU A 13 -14.64 0.05 13.96
CA LEU A 13 -15.46 1.06 13.28
C LEU A 13 -16.61 0.42 12.49
N TYR A 14 -16.36 -0.69 11.79
CA TYR A 14 -17.39 -1.45 11.08
C TYR A 14 -18.45 -2.02 12.03
N ASN A 15 -18.04 -2.67 13.13
CA ASN A 15 -18.95 -3.23 14.12
C ASN A 15 -19.85 -2.17 14.78
N ARG A 16 -19.39 -0.91 14.80
CA ARG A 16 -20.14 0.26 15.28
C ARG A 16 -20.99 0.95 14.19
N GLY A 17 -21.03 0.38 12.98
CA GLY A 17 -21.78 0.93 11.83
C GLY A 17 -21.23 2.26 11.31
N ILE A 18 -19.91 2.48 11.41
CA ILE A 18 -19.27 3.76 11.04
C ILE A 18 -18.73 3.70 9.60
N ILE A 19 -18.13 2.57 9.22
CA ILE A 19 -17.61 2.31 7.87
C ILE A 19 -18.16 0.99 7.34
N SER A 20 -18.06 0.75 6.03
CA SER A 20 -18.36 -0.56 5.44
C SER A 20 -17.33 -1.63 5.83
N TYR A 21 -17.60 -2.88 5.46
CA TYR A 21 -16.76 -4.01 5.84
C TYR A 21 -15.30 -3.82 5.35
N PRO A 22 -14.28 -3.88 6.24
CA PRO A 22 -12.93 -3.44 5.92
C PRO A 22 -12.04 -4.55 5.33
N ARG A 23 -12.57 -5.76 5.13
CA ARG A 23 -11.86 -6.89 4.52
C ARG A 23 -12.50 -7.17 3.16
N THR A 24 -12.09 -6.38 2.16
CA THR A 24 -12.56 -6.49 0.78
C THR A 24 -11.40 -6.20 -0.15
N GLU A 25 -11.37 -6.87 -1.29
CA GLU A 25 -10.45 -6.58 -2.39
C GLU A 25 -11.13 -5.75 -3.50
N THR A 26 -12.40 -5.36 -3.30
CA THR A 26 -13.18 -4.63 -4.28
C THR A 26 -12.73 -3.18 -4.41
N GLU A 27 -12.48 -2.78 -5.67
CA GLU A 27 -12.06 -1.42 -6.06
C GLU A 27 -13.12 -0.73 -6.94
N ILE A 28 -14.32 -1.32 -7.02
CA ILE A 28 -15.40 -0.89 -7.91
C ILE A 28 -16.66 -0.68 -7.09
N PHE A 29 -17.19 0.55 -7.07
CA PHE A 29 -18.53 0.80 -6.55
C PHE A 29 -19.58 0.33 -7.56
N ASN A 30 -20.61 -0.35 -7.07
CA ASN A 30 -21.74 -0.77 -7.91
C ASN A 30 -22.60 0.45 -8.27
N GLU A 31 -22.98 0.58 -9.55
CA GLU A 31 -23.81 1.68 -10.08
C GLU A 31 -25.16 1.82 -9.35
N THR A 32 -25.66 0.77 -8.72
CA THR A 32 -26.91 0.82 -7.93
C THR A 32 -26.73 1.47 -6.55
N MET A 33 -25.50 1.73 -6.10
CA MET A 33 -25.23 2.37 -4.81
C MET A 33 -25.50 3.87 -4.88
N ASP A 34 -26.21 4.39 -3.88
CA ASP A 34 -26.44 5.82 -3.71
C ASP A 34 -25.26 6.50 -3.00
N LEU A 35 -24.18 6.71 -3.73
CA LEU A 35 -22.98 7.39 -3.22
C LEU A 35 -23.25 8.84 -2.83
N LYS A 36 -24.20 9.51 -3.48
CA LYS A 36 -24.58 10.89 -3.14
C LYS A 36 -25.18 10.99 -1.74
N SER A 37 -26.00 10.02 -1.33
CA SER A 37 -26.49 9.93 0.05
C SER A 37 -25.36 9.71 1.06
N LEU A 38 -24.32 8.92 0.73
CA LEU A 38 -23.14 8.75 1.59
C LEU A 38 -22.33 10.06 1.73
N VAL A 39 -22.18 10.81 0.63
CA VAL A 39 -21.58 12.16 0.65
C VAL A 39 -22.42 13.12 1.50
N GLN A 40 -23.75 13.09 1.36
CA GLN A 40 -24.70 13.94 2.09
C GLN A 40 -24.56 13.77 3.60
N VAL A 41 -24.38 12.54 4.08
CA VAL A 41 -24.14 12.25 5.50
C VAL A 41 -22.88 12.95 6.02
N GLN A 42 -21.85 13.09 5.20
CA GLN A 42 -20.57 13.71 5.59
C GLN A 42 -20.61 15.25 5.67
N MET A 43 -21.68 15.90 5.21
CA MET A 43 -21.79 17.37 5.23
C MET A 43 -21.77 17.98 6.64
N SER A 44 -22.10 17.21 7.68
CA SER A 44 -22.07 17.68 9.06
C SER A 44 -20.66 17.71 9.69
N SER A 45 -19.64 17.18 9.01
CA SER A 45 -18.27 17.19 9.52
C SER A 45 -17.69 18.62 9.52
N PRO A 46 -17.14 19.10 10.64
CA PRO A 46 -16.37 20.35 10.66
C PRO A 46 -15.12 20.33 9.77
N GLU A 47 -14.56 19.16 9.49
CA GLU A 47 -13.28 18.98 8.81
C GLU A 47 -13.39 18.95 7.28
N TRP A 48 -14.47 18.37 6.74
CA TRP A 48 -14.67 18.24 5.29
C TRP A 48 -16.11 18.49 4.83
N GLY A 49 -17.02 18.88 5.73
CA GLY A 49 -18.44 19.05 5.39
C GLY A 49 -18.68 20.10 4.29
N GLN A 50 -17.86 21.15 4.25
CA GLN A 50 -17.91 22.13 3.16
C GLN A 50 -17.53 21.51 1.80
N PHE A 51 -16.54 20.62 1.77
CA PHE A 51 -16.15 19.90 0.55
C PHE A 51 -17.26 18.94 0.12
N ALA A 52 -17.82 18.16 1.05
CA ALA A 52 -18.96 17.28 0.77
C ALA A 52 -20.18 18.06 0.22
N ALA A 53 -20.45 19.26 0.74
CA ALA A 53 -21.51 20.13 0.22
C ALA A 53 -21.24 20.60 -1.21
N LYS A 54 -19.99 20.96 -1.55
CA LYS A 54 -19.59 21.36 -2.91
C LYS A 54 -19.85 20.24 -3.92
N LEU A 55 -19.55 18.98 -3.57
CA LEU A 55 -19.81 17.83 -4.44
C LEU A 55 -21.29 17.73 -4.83
N LEU A 56 -22.22 18.01 -3.91
CA LEU A 56 -23.66 17.83 -4.17
C LEU A 56 -24.34 19.04 -4.82
N HIS A 57 -23.87 20.27 -4.60
CA HIS A 57 -24.58 21.47 -5.03
C HIS A 57 -24.08 22.11 -6.33
N ASN A 58 -22.84 21.84 -6.75
CA ASN A 58 -22.20 22.54 -7.88
C ASN A 58 -21.81 21.59 -9.03
N ASP A 59 -22.56 20.50 -9.23
CA ASP A 59 -22.20 19.42 -10.16
C ASP A 59 -20.77 18.88 -9.93
N GLY A 60 -20.25 19.00 -8.69
CA GLY A 60 -18.89 18.61 -8.32
C GLY A 60 -18.71 17.11 -8.06
N PHE A 61 -19.81 16.37 -7.94
CA PHE A 61 -19.79 14.92 -7.76
C PHE A 61 -19.43 14.24 -9.08
N GLU A 62 -18.37 13.44 -9.05
CA GLU A 62 -18.02 12.50 -10.09
C GLU A 62 -18.14 11.07 -9.57
N TRP A 63 -18.52 10.14 -10.46
CA TRP A 63 -18.51 8.73 -10.08
C TRP A 63 -17.07 8.26 -9.86
N PRO A 64 -16.77 7.54 -8.76
CA PRO A 64 -15.41 7.09 -8.49
C PRO A 64 -14.81 6.26 -9.62
N ARG A 65 -13.53 6.51 -9.91
CA ARG A 65 -12.75 5.71 -10.86
C ARG A 65 -12.73 4.26 -10.38
N SER A 66 -13.15 3.35 -11.26
CA SER A 66 -13.15 1.92 -10.97
C SER A 66 -11.74 1.34 -11.09
N GLY A 67 -11.35 0.52 -10.13
CA GLY A 67 -10.19 -0.36 -10.24
C GLY A 67 -10.49 -1.61 -11.06
N SER A 68 -9.70 -2.65 -10.86
CA SER A 68 -9.82 -3.91 -11.63
C SER A 68 -10.38 -5.08 -10.83
N ARG A 69 -10.42 -4.96 -9.50
CA ARG A 69 -10.78 -6.04 -8.57
C ARG A 69 -12.21 -5.89 -8.05
N ASN A 70 -12.91 -7.01 -7.93
CA ASN A 70 -14.25 -7.10 -7.35
C ASN A 70 -14.48 -8.50 -6.77
N ASP A 71 -14.65 -8.59 -5.46
CA ASP A 71 -14.92 -9.84 -4.73
C ASP A 71 -16.38 -10.31 -4.82
N GLN A 72 -17.27 -9.52 -5.43
CA GLN A 72 -18.72 -9.76 -5.58
C GLN A 72 -19.48 -9.90 -4.25
N ALA A 73 -18.86 -9.57 -3.13
CA ALA A 73 -19.43 -9.70 -1.79
C ALA A 73 -19.58 -8.33 -1.11
N HIS A 74 -18.56 -7.48 -1.21
CA HIS A 74 -18.48 -6.22 -0.50
C HIS A 74 -18.10 -5.07 -1.45
N PRO A 75 -18.68 -3.86 -1.27
CA PRO A 75 -18.23 -2.67 -1.97
C PRO A 75 -16.89 -2.16 -1.39
N PRO A 76 -16.19 -1.24 -2.08
CA PRO A 76 -14.98 -0.61 -1.53
C PRO A 76 -15.23 0.01 -0.16
N ILE A 77 -14.19 0.12 0.66
CA ILE A 77 -14.28 0.66 2.03
C ILE A 77 -14.72 2.13 1.97
N HIS A 78 -15.85 2.46 2.60
CA HIS A 78 -16.44 3.80 2.57
C HIS A 78 -17.10 4.17 3.91
N PRO A 79 -17.25 5.47 4.22
CA PRO A 79 -17.93 5.89 5.43
C PRO A 79 -19.45 5.72 5.31
N VAL A 80 -20.07 5.23 6.38
CA VAL A 80 -21.53 5.02 6.48
C VAL A 80 -22.17 6.08 7.37
N ARG A 81 -21.45 6.55 8.38
CA ARG A 81 -21.94 7.54 9.36
C ARG A 81 -20.92 8.66 9.54
N ALA A 82 -21.39 9.90 9.71
CA ALA A 82 -20.54 11.02 10.06
C ALA A 82 -20.25 11.05 11.57
N LEU A 83 -18.98 11.27 11.90
CA LEU A 83 -18.47 11.44 13.25
C LEU A 83 -17.53 12.64 13.28
N SER A 84 -17.51 13.34 14.41
CA SER A 84 -16.52 14.38 14.71
C SER A 84 -15.32 13.80 15.46
N LYS A 85 -14.18 14.52 15.43
CA LYS A 85 -12.96 14.08 16.11
C LYS A 85 -13.15 13.76 17.60
N SER A 86 -14.05 14.47 18.30
CA SER A 86 -14.30 14.25 19.73
C SER A 86 -14.97 12.91 20.06
N GLU A 87 -15.52 12.21 19.07
CA GLU A 87 -16.24 10.94 19.27
C GLU A 87 -15.33 9.70 19.12
N LEU A 88 -14.08 9.90 18.70
CA LEU A 88 -13.09 8.85 18.45
C LEU A 88 -11.79 9.16 19.18
N ASN A 89 -11.04 8.11 19.56
CA ASN A 89 -9.67 8.33 20.01
C ASN A 89 -8.77 8.71 18.83
N ASP A 90 -7.55 9.19 19.10
CA ASP A 90 -6.66 9.71 18.06
C ASP A 90 -6.32 8.69 16.95
N ASP A 91 -6.19 7.41 17.29
CA ASP A 91 -5.85 6.37 16.31
C ASP A 91 -7.08 5.92 15.50
N GLU A 92 -8.25 5.80 16.14
CA GLU A 92 -9.53 5.62 15.46
C GLU A 92 -9.82 6.77 14.50
N TRP A 93 -9.59 8.01 14.94
CA TRP A 93 -9.80 9.20 14.12
C TRP A 93 -8.89 9.21 12.88
N LYS A 94 -7.62 8.80 13.01
CA LYS A 94 -6.71 8.72 11.85
C LYS A 94 -7.22 7.74 10.79
N VAL A 95 -7.67 6.55 11.19
CA VAL A 95 -8.20 5.54 10.27
C VAL A 95 -9.52 6.01 9.66
N TYR A 96 -10.45 6.50 10.49
CA TYR A 96 -11.74 7.02 10.03
C TYR A 96 -11.58 8.21 9.07
N LYS A 97 -10.75 9.19 9.42
CA LYS A 97 -10.43 10.34 8.56
C LYS A 97 -9.89 9.86 7.21
N SER A 98 -8.94 8.92 7.19
CA SER A 98 -8.39 8.38 5.96
C SER A 98 -9.47 7.76 5.06
N VAL A 99 -10.40 6.99 5.63
CA VAL A 99 -11.52 6.41 4.86
C VAL A 99 -12.43 7.50 4.31
N CYS A 100 -12.79 8.51 5.13
CA CYS A 100 -13.68 9.59 4.71
C CYS A 100 -13.08 10.47 3.63
N THR A 101 -11.85 10.96 3.84
CA THR A 101 -11.20 11.86 2.89
C THR A 101 -10.89 11.13 1.59
N HIS A 102 -10.54 9.84 1.64
CA HIS A 102 -10.33 9.03 0.43
C HIS A 102 -11.64 8.85 -0.35
N PHE A 103 -12.74 8.49 0.32
CA PHE A 103 -14.05 8.35 -0.34
C PHE A 103 -14.53 9.65 -0.99
N LEU A 104 -14.43 10.79 -0.27
CA LEU A 104 -14.82 12.09 -0.80
C LEU A 104 -13.94 12.52 -1.97
N ALA A 105 -12.63 12.28 -1.89
CA ALA A 105 -11.70 12.53 -2.98
C ALA A 105 -12.02 11.68 -4.21
N ALA A 106 -12.36 10.40 -4.02
CA ALA A 106 -12.75 9.51 -5.09
C ALA A 106 -14.05 9.95 -5.78
N CYS A 107 -14.95 10.64 -5.06
CA CYS A 107 -16.18 11.21 -5.62
C CYS A 107 -16.00 12.62 -6.22
N SER A 108 -14.76 13.08 -6.38
CA SER A 108 -14.41 14.41 -6.90
C SER A 108 -13.69 14.29 -8.24
N ALA A 109 -13.71 15.36 -9.01
CA ALA A 109 -12.87 15.50 -10.20
C ALA A 109 -11.37 15.38 -9.88
N ASP A 110 -10.60 14.99 -10.89
CA ASP A 110 -9.13 15.05 -10.88
C ASP A 110 -8.65 16.50 -10.75
N ALA A 111 -7.58 16.71 -9.99
CA ALA A 111 -6.91 18.00 -9.93
C ALA A 111 -6.26 18.34 -11.29
N LYS A 112 -6.21 19.63 -11.62
CA LYS A 112 -5.59 20.14 -12.85
C LYS A 112 -4.42 21.03 -12.49
N GLY A 113 -3.39 20.96 -13.33
CA GLY A 113 -2.23 21.82 -13.23
C GLY A 113 -1.55 21.99 -14.57
N GLU A 114 -0.65 22.95 -14.62
CA GLU A 114 0.17 23.27 -15.79
C GLU A 114 1.61 22.94 -15.47
N THR A 115 2.23 22.12 -16.33
CA THR A 115 3.67 21.86 -16.30
C THR A 115 4.35 22.78 -17.31
N THR A 116 5.41 23.44 -16.89
CA THR A 116 6.31 24.21 -17.76
C THR A 116 7.65 23.50 -17.79
N ASP A 117 8.14 23.19 -18.98
CA ASP A 117 9.43 22.55 -19.20
C ASP A 117 10.36 23.55 -19.89
N VAL A 118 11.56 23.75 -19.32
CA VAL A 118 12.55 24.70 -19.83
C VAL A 118 13.85 23.95 -20.09
N ASP A 119 14.21 23.92 -21.37
CA ASP A 119 15.44 23.36 -21.89
C ASP A 119 16.46 24.48 -22.14
N ILE A 120 17.64 24.36 -21.52
CA ILE A 120 18.70 25.36 -21.57
C ILE A 120 19.93 24.73 -22.21
N HIS A 121 20.32 25.27 -23.36
CA HIS A 121 21.56 24.89 -24.03
C HIS A 121 22.74 25.71 -23.51
N MET A 122 23.82 25.03 -23.12
CA MET A 122 25.07 25.67 -22.72
C MET A 122 26.24 24.99 -23.42
N GLY A 123 26.73 25.61 -24.49
CA GLY A 123 27.68 24.97 -25.39
C GLY A 123 27.03 23.78 -26.10
N GLU A 124 27.59 22.58 -25.92
CA GLU A 124 27.06 21.33 -26.48
C GLU A 124 26.13 20.59 -25.50
N GLU A 125 26.06 21.02 -24.23
CA GLU A 125 25.30 20.35 -23.19
C GLU A 125 23.86 20.89 -23.09
N LEU A 126 22.92 20.02 -22.72
CA LEU A 126 21.52 20.34 -22.48
C LEU A 126 21.18 20.17 -20.99
N PHE A 127 20.64 21.22 -20.39
CA PHE A 127 20.08 21.20 -19.04
C PHE A 127 18.55 21.32 -19.14
N HIS A 128 17.85 20.66 -18.23
CA HIS A 128 16.39 20.65 -18.20
C HIS A 128 15.89 20.98 -16.79
N LYS A 129 14.86 21.83 -16.71
CA LYS A 129 14.07 22.03 -15.50
C LYS A 129 12.58 21.97 -15.85
N SER A 130 11.83 21.28 -15.01
CA SER A 130 10.37 21.25 -15.05
C SER A 130 9.80 21.96 -13.83
N GLY A 131 8.77 22.77 -14.03
CA GLY A 131 7.99 23.44 -13.00
C GLY A 131 6.52 23.08 -13.13
N LEU A 132 5.79 23.02 -12.02
CA LEU A 132 4.38 22.60 -11.99
C LEU A 132 3.57 23.56 -11.15
N VAL A 133 2.43 24.01 -11.66
CA VAL A 133 1.47 24.88 -10.96
C VAL A 133 0.10 24.22 -10.93
N VAL A 134 -0.47 24.04 -9.74
CA VAL A 134 -1.86 23.53 -9.61
C VAL A 134 -2.83 24.66 -9.94
N THR A 135 -3.66 24.47 -10.96
CA THR A 135 -4.65 25.46 -11.42
C THR A 135 -6.05 25.18 -10.88
N ASP A 136 -6.39 23.91 -10.65
CA ASP A 136 -7.65 23.48 -10.04
C ASP A 136 -7.38 22.34 -9.04
N PRO A 137 -7.52 22.55 -7.73
CA PRO A 137 -7.13 21.55 -6.73
C PRO A 137 -8.08 20.35 -6.70
N CYS A 138 -9.37 20.51 -7.04
CA CYS A 138 -10.40 19.45 -6.98
C CYS A 138 -10.26 18.54 -5.73
N PHE A 139 -10.02 17.23 -5.93
CA PHE A 139 -9.88 16.24 -4.84
C PHE A 139 -8.77 16.59 -3.82
N LEU A 140 -7.76 17.36 -4.22
CA LEU A 140 -6.67 17.77 -3.33
C LEU A 140 -7.17 18.65 -2.18
N GLU A 141 -8.29 19.36 -2.32
CA GLU A 141 -8.86 20.17 -1.24
C GLU A 141 -9.11 19.34 0.04
N VAL A 142 -9.53 18.07 -0.11
CA VAL A 142 -9.82 17.16 1.01
C VAL A 142 -8.73 16.11 1.25
N TYR A 143 -7.89 15.84 0.24
CA TYR A 143 -6.91 14.74 0.26
C TYR A 143 -5.44 15.17 0.28
N ARG A 144 -5.16 16.48 0.41
CA ARG A 144 -3.79 17.04 0.40
C ARG A 144 -2.78 16.39 1.34
N GLU A 145 -3.21 15.85 2.49
CA GLU A 145 -2.31 15.22 3.47
C GLU A 145 -1.70 13.92 2.95
N PHE A 146 -2.33 13.31 1.94
CA PHE A 146 -1.97 12.01 1.38
C PHE A 146 -1.43 12.10 -0.05
N ASP A 147 -1.36 13.31 -0.62
CA ASP A 147 -0.83 13.57 -1.96
C ASP A 147 0.37 14.53 -1.91
N ASN A 148 1.24 14.46 -2.92
CA ASN A 148 2.47 15.25 -3.01
C ASN A 148 2.45 16.29 -4.14
N TRP A 149 1.31 16.52 -4.80
CA TRP A 149 1.22 17.49 -5.90
C TRP A 149 1.65 18.91 -5.46
N GLU A 150 1.23 19.38 -4.29
CA GLU A 150 1.65 20.69 -3.76
C GLU A 150 3.15 20.77 -3.45
N ARG A 151 3.80 19.66 -3.09
CA ARG A 151 5.28 19.64 -2.89
C ARG A 151 6.04 19.84 -4.19
N ARG A 152 5.38 19.62 -5.33
CA ARG A 152 5.90 19.88 -6.67
C ARG A 152 5.52 21.25 -7.21
N ASN A 153 4.87 22.10 -6.40
CA ASN A 153 4.56 23.48 -6.77
C ASN A 153 5.85 24.32 -6.82
N ASP A 154 6.68 24.04 -7.82
CA ASP A 154 7.92 24.73 -8.17
C ASP A 154 7.62 25.57 -9.42
N SER A 155 6.89 26.67 -9.20
CA SER A 155 6.64 27.65 -10.26
C SER A 155 7.94 28.34 -10.62
N PHE A 156 8.19 28.56 -11.92
CA PHE A 156 9.27 29.45 -12.31
C PHE A 156 9.01 30.88 -11.79
N PRO A 157 10.00 31.54 -11.19
CA PRO A 157 9.86 32.91 -10.70
C PRO A 157 9.76 33.95 -11.84
N ALA A 158 10.09 33.56 -13.07
CA ALA A 158 10.03 34.40 -14.26
C ALA A 158 9.45 33.60 -15.44
N VAL A 159 8.83 34.30 -16.37
CA VAL A 159 8.43 33.76 -17.67
C VAL A 159 9.66 33.81 -18.58
N PHE A 160 10.04 32.68 -19.16
CA PHE A 160 11.12 32.60 -20.14
C PHE A 160 10.56 32.69 -21.56
N GLU A 161 11.27 33.37 -22.44
CA GLU A 161 10.96 33.39 -23.88
C GLU A 161 11.88 32.45 -24.65
N GLU A 162 11.36 31.79 -25.69
CA GLU A 162 12.20 30.97 -26.57
C GLU A 162 13.31 31.82 -27.22
N GLY A 163 14.55 31.36 -27.11
CA GLY A 163 15.73 32.09 -27.60
C GLY A 163 16.28 33.13 -26.63
N GLU A 164 15.65 33.33 -25.47
CA GLU A 164 16.20 34.17 -24.40
C GLU A 164 17.56 33.63 -23.93
N SER A 165 18.52 34.54 -23.75
CA SER A 165 19.82 34.21 -23.19
C SER A 165 19.88 34.64 -21.73
N ILE A 166 20.08 33.68 -20.83
CA ILE A 166 20.15 33.93 -19.39
C ILE A 166 21.60 33.73 -18.88
N PRO A 167 22.11 34.62 -17.99
CA PRO A 167 23.44 34.44 -17.42
C PRO A 167 23.45 33.27 -16.42
N ALA A 168 24.42 32.37 -16.55
CA ALA A 168 24.61 31.30 -15.57
C ALA A 168 25.16 31.87 -14.25
N SER A 169 24.48 31.63 -13.13
CA SER A 169 24.92 32.07 -11.81
C SER A 169 26.08 31.25 -11.25
N GLY A 170 26.25 30.01 -11.71
CA GLY A 170 27.30 29.09 -11.31
C GLY A 170 27.18 27.75 -12.03
N LEU A 171 28.31 27.05 -12.17
CA LEU A 171 28.38 25.71 -12.72
C LEU A 171 29.11 24.82 -11.72
N GLU A 172 28.48 23.70 -11.36
CA GLU A 172 28.99 22.78 -10.36
C GLU A 172 29.04 21.36 -10.95
N LEU A 173 30.19 20.69 -10.78
CA LEU A 173 30.33 19.27 -11.11
C LEU A 173 30.22 18.44 -9.83
N ASN A 174 29.04 17.88 -9.60
CA ASN A 174 28.75 17.08 -8.42
C ASN A 174 29.23 15.64 -8.59
N GLN A 175 29.87 15.08 -7.57
CA GLN A 175 30.20 13.66 -7.50
C GLN A 175 29.17 12.93 -6.64
N GLY A 176 28.55 11.89 -7.22
CA GLY A 176 27.61 11.02 -6.52
C GLY A 176 28.13 9.59 -6.42
N ARG A 177 27.60 8.82 -5.46
CA ARG A 177 27.80 7.36 -5.38
C ARG A 177 26.46 6.69 -5.13
N THR A 178 26.24 5.54 -5.78
CA THR A 178 25.06 4.72 -5.50
C THR A 178 25.07 4.23 -4.06
N THR A 179 23.88 4.15 -3.46
CA THR A 179 23.67 3.58 -2.13
C THR A 179 23.02 2.20 -2.24
N ALA A 180 23.21 1.37 -1.21
CA ALA A 180 22.51 0.10 -1.12
C ALA A 180 20.99 0.33 -0.93
N PRO A 181 20.13 -0.61 -1.34
CA PRO A 181 18.70 -0.53 -1.06
C PRO A 181 18.40 -0.43 0.43
N ASN A 182 17.31 0.26 0.77
CA ASN A 182 16.82 0.33 2.14
C ASN A 182 16.18 -1.01 2.56
N LEU A 183 16.04 -1.18 3.88
CA LEU A 183 15.22 -2.26 4.43
C LEU A 183 13.74 -2.05 4.08
N LEU A 184 13.02 -3.15 3.84
CA LEU A 184 11.60 -3.12 3.51
C LEU A 184 10.79 -2.50 4.66
N THR A 185 10.00 -1.48 4.33
CA THR A 185 8.92 -0.98 5.15
C THR A 185 7.74 -1.96 5.15
N GLU A 186 6.83 -1.78 6.11
CA GLU A 186 5.60 -2.58 6.16
C GLU A 186 4.72 -2.40 4.92
N THR A 187 4.66 -1.19 4.38
CA THR A 187 3.94 -0.90 3.13
C THR A 187 4.59 -1.61 1.94
N GLU A 188 5.92 -1.54 1.80
CA GLU A 188 6.62 -2.25 0.72
C GLU A 188 6.47 -3.76 0.82
N LEU A 189 6.47 -4.32 2.05
CA LEU A 189 6.22 -5.74 2.26
C LEU A 189 4.80 -6.13 1.85
N ILE A 190 3.78 -5.33 2.22
CA ILE A 190 2.40 -5.53 1.78
C ILE A 190 2.31 -5.48 0.24
N SER A 191 2.95 -4.51 -0.40
CA SER A 191 3.00 -4.41 -1.87
C SER A 191 3.69 -5.62 -2.52
N LEU A 192 4.74 -6.18 -1.91
CA LEU A 192 5.38 -7.39 -2.39
C LEU A 192 4.47 -8.62 -2.20
N MET A 193 3.78 -8.72 -1.07
CA MET A 193 2.82 -9.80 -0.82
C MET A 193 1.66 -9.78 -1.81
N ASP A 194 1.09 -8.60 -2.09
CA ASP A 194 0.05 -8.39 -3.11
C ASP A 194 0.58 -8.72 -4.51
N LYS A 195 1.75 -8.19 -4.91
CA LYS A 195 2.39 -8.51 -6.19
C LYS A 195 2.61 -10.01 -6.39
N HIS A 196 2.98 -10.71 -5.33
CA HIS A 196 3.22 -12.16 -5.36
C HIS A 196 1.98 -13.00 -5.02
N GLN A 197 0.82 -12.36 -4.80
CA GLN A 197 -0.46 -12.99 -4.54
C GLN A 197 -0.39 -13.97 -3.37
N ILE A 198 0.16 -13.51 -2.24
CA ILE A 198 0.17 -14.24 -0.96
C ILE A 198 -0.42 -13.39 0.15
N GLY A 199 -1.15 -14.01 1.06
CA GLY A 199 -1.90 -13.32 2.10
C GLY A 199 -3.16 -12.62 1.56
N THR A 200 -3.78 -13.19 0.52
CA THR A 200 -5.08 -12.70 -0.02
C THR A 200 -6.18 -12.76 1.04
N ASP A 201 -7.35 -12.19 0.73
CA ASP A 201 -8.51 -12.15 1.64
C ASP A 201 -8.19 -11.39 2.95
N ALA A 202 -7.47 -10.27 2.79
CA ALA A 202 -7.04 -9.39 3.87
C ALA A 202 -6.20 -10.06 4.99
N THR A 203 -5.44 -11.13 4.70
CA THR A 203 -4.65 -11.86 5.71
C THR A 203 -3.18 -11.41 5.85
N MET A 204 -2.68 -10.52 4.98
CA MET A 204 -1.28 -10.06 5.00
C MET A 204 -0.81 -9.55 6.37
N HIS A 205 -1.64 -8.76 7.05
CA HIS A 205 -1.32 -8.18 8.36
C HIS A 205 -1.08 -9.24 9.44
N GLU A 206 -1.76 -10.40 9.37
CA GLU A 206 -1.58 -11.50 10.30
C GLU A 206 -0.25 -12.22 10.09
N HIS A 207 0.13 -12.44 8.83
CA HIS A 207 1.43 -13.04 8.48
C HIS A 207 2.60 -12.14 8.89
N ILE A 208 2.49 -10.83 8.62
CA ILE A 208 3.48 -9.83 9.05
C ILE A 208 3.61 -9.83 10.58
N ARG A 209 2.48 -9.82 11.31
CA ARG A 209 2.48 -9.89 12.78
C ARG A 209 3.10 -11.18 13.30
N THR A 210 2.89 -12.31 12.61
CA THR A 210 3.41 -13.62 13.01
C THR A 210 4.93 -13.64 13.01
N VAL A 211 5.58 -13.17 11.93
CA VAL A 211 7.05 -13.17 11.85
C VAL A 211 7.71 -12.20 12.84
N GLN A 212 7.02 -11.12 13.20
CA GLN A 212 7.44 -10.23 14.28
C GLN A 212 7.30 -10.89 15.66
N THR A 213 6.15 -11.51 15.93
CA THR A 213 5.86 -12.19 17.21
C THR A 213 6.83 -13.34 17.48
N ARG A 214 7.25 -14.05 16.42
CA ARG A 214 8.26 -15.11 16.47
C ARG A 214 9.71 -14.59 16.47
N GLN A 215 9.91 -13.27 16.47
CA GLN A 215 11.23 -12.62 16.50
C GLN A 215 12.14 -13.02 15.32
N TYR A 216 11.57 -13.34 14.16
CA TYR A 216 12.34 -13.54 12.93
C TYR A 216 12.73 -12.21 12.27
N VAL A 217 11.94 -11.17 12.53
CA VAL A 217 12.21 -9.80 12.12
C VAL A 217 11.98 -8.86 13.30
N GLU A 218 12.79 -7.81 13.37
CA GLU A 218 12.59 -6.68 14.28
C GLU A 218 12.08 -5.47 13.48
N ARG A 219 11.21 -4.67 14.09
CA ARG A 219 10.77 -3.40 13.52
C ARG A 219 11.71 -2.30 13.95
N VAL A 220 12.32 -1.60 13.00
CA VAL A 220 13.26 -0.51 13.24
C VAL A 220 12.71 0.80 12.67
N PRO A 221 13.02 1.98 13.26
CA PRO A 221 12.63 3.26 12.67
C PRO A 221 13.14 3.40 11.23
N PRO A 222 12.36 3.96 10.28
CA PRO A 222 11.04 4.61 10.44
C PRO A 222 9.85 3.67 10.19
N SER A 223 9.90 2.41 10.66
CA SER A 223 8.94 1.31 10.40
C SER A 223 9.39 0.31 9.31
N SER A 224 10.70 0.07 9.21
CA SER A 224 11.28 -0.98 8.37
C SER A 224 11.48 -2.29 9.14
N PHE A 225 11.60 -3.40 8.42
CA PHE A 225 11.89 -4.72 8.96
C PHE A 225 13.35 -5.07 8.77
N ARG A 226 14.02 -5.40 9.89
CA ARG A 226 15.35 -6.00 9.85
C ARG A 226 15.25 -7.48 10.23
N PRO A 227 15.76 -8.40 9.40
CA PRO A 227 15.87 -9.81 9.78
C PRO A 227 16.76 -9.97 11.01
N THR A 228 16.31 -10.77 11.99
CA THR A 228 17.14 -11.14 13.13
C THR A 228 18.17 -12.21 12.73
N VAL A 229 19.11 -12.52 13.62
CA VAL A 229 20.07 -13.62 13.39
C VAL A 229 19.32 -14.93 13.17
N LEU A 230 18.33 -15.22 14.03
CA LEU A 230 17.50 -16.42 13.91
C LEU A 230 16.69 -16.45 12.60
N GLY A 231 16.03 -15.35 12.25
CA GLY A 231 15.26 -15.27 11.01
C GLY A 231 16.13 -15.45 9.76
N THR A 232 17.32 -14.85 9.75
CA THR A 232 18.28 -14.99 8.65
C THR A 232 18.79 -16.42 8.55
N ALA A 233 19.16 -17.03 9.67
CA ALA A 233 19.67 -18.39 9.71
C ALA A 233 18.63 -19.41 9.23
N LEU A 234 17.37 -19.26 9.66
CA LEU A 234 16.25 -20.09 9.20
C LEU A 234 16.02 -19.93 7.69
N TYR A 235 15.96 -18.69 7.20
CA TYR A 235 15.78 -18.44 5.77
C TYR A 235 16.91 -19.07 4.94
N VAL A 236 18.18 -18.84 5.30
CA VAL A 236 19.32 -19.38 4.54
C VAL A 236 19.36 -20.91 4.61
N GLY A 237 19.12 -21.50 5.78
CA GLY A 237 19.08 -22.96 5.95
C GLY A 237 17.99 -23.61 5.11
N ILE A 238 16.75 -23.11 5.22
CA ILE A 238 15.61 -23.64 4.46
C ILE A 238 15.77 -23.36 2.97
N SER A 239 16.22 -22.18 2.56
CA SER A 239 16.38 -21.82 1.13
C SER A 239 17.41 -22.70 0.42
N ARG A 240 18.47 -23.12 1.11
CA ARG A 240 19.46 -24.05 0.55
C ARG A 240 18.91 -25.47 0.39
N ALA A 241 18.13 -25.95 1.35
CA ALA A 241 17.56 -27.30 1.34
C ALA A 241 16.32 -27.43 0.44
N CYS A 242 15.43 -26.43 0.51
CA CYS A 242 14.15 -26.42 -0.18
C CYS A 242 13.76 -24.97 -0.57
N PRO A 243 14.30 -24.44 -1.68
CA PRO A 243 14.04 -23.06 -2.14
C PRO A 243 12.55 -22.74 -2.29
N GLU A 244 11.75 -23.74 -2.64
CA GLU A 244 10.30 -23.66 -2.87
C GLU A 244 9.51 -23.23 -1.62
N LEU A 245 10.00 -23.56 -0.42
CA LEU A 245 9.39 -23.14 0.86
C LEU A 245 9.71 -21.69 1.22
N THR A 246 10.76 -21.12 0.65
CA THR A 246 11.17 -19.72 0.86
C THR A 246 10.70 -18.78 -0.26
N SER A 247 10.26 -19.35 -1.38
CA SER A 247 9.65 -18.62 -2.49
C SER A 247 8.14 -18.46 -2.25
N PRO A 248 7.51 -17.34 -2.63
CA PRO A 248 6.07 -17.16 -2.49
C PRO A 248 5.24 -18.10 -3.40
N GLN A 249 5.86 -18.73 -4.40
CA GLN A 249 5.15 -19.44 -5.48
C GLN A 249 4.24 -20.58 -4.98
N LEU A 250 4.75 -21.43 -4.08
CA LEU A 250 3.97 -22.57 -3.55
C LEU A 250 2.74 -22.07 -2.79
N ARG A 251 2.91 -20.99 -2.02
CA ARG A 251 1.83 -20.36 -1.27
C ARG A 251 0.82 -19.68 -2.20
N ALA A 252 1.28 -18.94 -3.19
CA ALA A 252 0.42 -18.27 -4.16
C ALA A 252 -0.43 -19.29 -4.96
N ASN A 253 0.15 -20.44 -5.32
CA ASN A 253 -0.59 -21.53 -5.94
C ASN A 253 -1.66 -22.11 -5.00
N THR A 254 -1.35 -22.24 -3.71
CA THR A 254 -2.30 -22.71 -2.69
C THR A 254 -3.47 -21.75 -2.55
N GLU A 255 -3.22 -20.45 -2.43
CA GLU A 255 -4.28 -19.43 -2.32
C GLU A 255 -5.13 -19.36 -3.58
N ARG A 256 -4.52 -19.47 -4.77
CA ARG A 256 -5.26 -19.58 -6.04
C ARG A 256 -6.18 -20.80 -6.10
N SER A 257 -5.72 -21.95 -5.62
CA SER A 257 -6.57 -23.15 -5.55
C SER A 257 -7.73 -22.98 -4.58
N ILE A 258 -7.53 -22.27 -3.46
CA ILE A 258 -8.59 -21.97 -2.50
C ILE A 258 -9.64 -21.02 -3.12
N ALA A 259 -9.20 -19.97 -3.82
CA ALA A 259 -10.09 -19.08 -4.55
C ALA A 259 -10.91 -19.84 -5.61
N ALA A 260 -10.25 -20.71 -6.38
CA ALA A 260 -10.91 -21.52 -7.41
C ALA A 260 -11.94 -22.52 -6.82
N ILE A 261 -11.75 -22.99 -5.58
CA ILE A 261 -12.76 -23.75 -4.84
C ILE A 261 -13.96 -22.87 -4.48
N ALA A 262 -13.72 -21.65 -3.98
CA ALA A 262 -14.78 -20.71 -3.62
C ALA A 262 -15.65 -20.33 -4.83
N ASP A 263 -15.03 -20.20 -6.01
CA ASP A 263 -15.71 -19.95 -7.30
C ASP A 263 -16.44 -21.19 -7.87
N GLY A 264 -16.27 -22.36 -7.24
CA GLY A 264 -16.85 -23.62 -7.69
C GLY A 264 -16.19 -24.21 -8.95
N THR A 265 -15.01 -23.72 -9.33
CA THR A 265 -14.28 -24.16 -10.54
C THR A 265 -13.42 -25.41 -10.29
N LEU A 266 -13.01 -25.65 -9.04
CA LEU A 266 -12.23 -26.83 -8.64
C LEU A 266 -12.90 -27.63 -7.53
N ASN A 267 -12.66 -28.94 -7.53
CA ASN A 267 -13.15 -29.84 -6.48
C ASN A 267 -12.30 -29.68 -5.19
N PRO A 268 -12.92 -29.46 -4.01
CA PRO A 268 -12.20 -29.31 -2.75
C PRO A 268 -11.30 -30.49 -2.39
N MET A 269 -11.74 -31.73 -2.65
CA MET A 269 -11.00 -32.93 -2.29
C MET A 269 -9.72 -33.07 -3.13
N ASP A 270 -9.84 -32.88 -4.45
CA ASP A 270 -8.71 -33.02 -5.37
C ASP A 270 -7.65 -31.94 -5.09
N CYS A 271 -8.07 -30.68 -4.95
CA CYS A 271 -7.19 -29.59 -4.56
C CYS A 271 -6.46 -29.85 -3.24
N THR A 272 -7.19 -30.32 -2.22
CA THR A 272 -6.60 -30.60 -0.90
C THR A 272 -5.54 -31.70 -1.01
N GLN A 273 -5.80 -32.75 -1.77
CA GLN A 273 -4.83 -33.82 -1.98
C GLN A 273 -3.58 -33.33 -2.73
N ASP A 274 -3.75 -32.51 -3.76
CA ASP A 274 -2.62 -31.98 -4.54
C ASP A 274 -1.75 -31.02 -3.72
N ILE A 275 -2.38 -30.16 -2.90
CA ILE A 275 -1.69 -29.28 -1.95
C ILE A 275 -0.90 -30.13 -0.95
N ILE A 276 -1.54 -31.12 -0.30
CA ILE A 276 -0.87 -32.01 0.66
C ILE A 276 0.32 -32.72 0.01
N ARG A 277 0.15 -33.29 -1.19
CA ARG A 277 1.25 -33.97 -1.92
C ARG A 277 2.43 -33.03 -2.15
N SER A 278 2.16 -31.78 -2.53
CA SER A 278 3.20 -30.77 -2.79
C SER A 278 3.98 -30.39 -1.52
N TYR A 279 3.28 -30.22 -0.40
CA TYR A 279 3.90 -29.92 0.88
C TYR A 279 4.63 -31.12 1.49
N VAL A 280 4.12 -32.35 1.34
CA VAL A 280 4.81 -33.57 1.77
C VAL A 280 6.12 -33.75 1.02
N ALA A 281 6.14 -33.57 -0.30
CA ALA A 281 7.37 -33.63 -1.09
C ALA A 281 8.41 -32.58 -0.67
N SER A 282 7.95 -31.41 -0.21
CA SER A 282 8.84 -30.37 0.32
C SER A 282 9.35 -30.72 1.73
N TYR A 283 8.50 -31.31 2.56
CA TYR A 283 8.84 -31.78 3.90
C TYR A 283 9.87 -32.92 3.87
N GLU A 284 9.71 -33.91 3.00
CA GLU A 284 10.65 -35.02 2.83
C GLU A 284 12.05 -34.53 2.41
N ARG A 285 12.11 -33.57 1.48
CA ARG A 285 13.36 -32.91 1.08
C ARG A 285 14.01 -32.15 2.23
N LEU A 286 13.21 -31.42 3.00
CA LEU A 286 13.71 -30.72 4.19
C LEU A 286 14.29 -31.70 5.22
N GLY A 287 13.62 -32.84 5.44
CA GLY A 287 14.08 -33.90 6.35
C GLY A 287 15.39 -34.54 5.90
N ALA A 288 15.59 -34.74 4.59
CA ALA A 288 16.85 -35.25 4.04
C ALA A 288 18.04 -34.29 4.22
N SER A 289 17.77 -33.00 4.41
CA SER A 289 18.78 -31.94 4.58
C SER A 289 18.84 -31.38 6.01
N LEU A 290 18.32 -32.09 7.01
CA LEU A 290 18.25 -31.61 8.40
C LEU A 290 19.64 -31.21 8.95
N ILE A 291 20.66 -32.02 8.68
CA ILE A 291 22.04 -31.77 9.12
C ILE A 291 22.58 -30.46 8.53
N ASP A 292 22.28 -30.17 7.26
CA ASP A 292 22.72 -28.92 6.61
C ASP A 292 22.04 -27.70 7.22
N ILE A 293 20.77 -27.82 7.59
CA ILE A 293 20.01 -26.77 8.28
C ILE A 293 20.57 -26.55 9.68
N GLU A 294 20.83 -27.61 10.45
CA GLU A 294 21.44 -27.55 11.78
C GLU A 294 22.83 -26.90 11.75
N ASN A 295 23.65 -27.26 10.76
CA ASN A 295 24.96 -26.64 10.55
C ASN A 295 24.83 -25.15 10.22
N CYS A 296 23.87 -24.78 9.38
CA CYS A 296 23.62 -23.38 9.04
C CYS A 296 23.17 -22.58 10.28
N LEU A 297 22.21 -23.10 11.05
CA LEU A 297 21.76 -22.50 12.30
C LEU A 297 22.92 -22.33 13.28
N SER A 298 23.72 -23.38 13.47
CA SER A 298 24.88 -23.36 14.36
C SER A 298 25.90 -22.30 13.94
N GLN A 299 26.18 -22.18 12.63
CA GLN A 299 27.10 -21.16 12.11
C GLN A 299 26.59 -19.74 12.41
N TRP A 300 25.32 -19.45 12.15
CA TRP A 300 24.77 -18.11 12.38
C TRP A 300 24.63 -17.76 13.86
N LEU A 301 24.26 -18.74 14.70
CA LEU A 301 24.04 -18.52 16.13
C LEU A 301 25.37 -18.46 16.92
N ASN A 302 26.38 -19.26 16.55
CA ASN A 302 27.67 -19.29 17.25
C ASN A 302 28.64 -18.17 16.83
N VAL A 303 28.45 -17.57 15.64
CA VAL A 303 29.31 -16.48 15.14
C VAL A 303 29.09 -15.14 15.88
N ARG A 304 28.15 -15.05 16.83
CA ARG A 304 27.87 -13.79 17.58
C ARG A 304 27.91 -13.91 19.11
N THR A 305 28.47 -14.99 19.67
CA THR A 305 28.77 -15.09 21.11
C THR A 305 30.18 -14.62 21.50
N ASN A 306 30.94 -14.04 20.56
CA ASN A 306 32.24 -13.39 20.80
C ASN A 306 32.20 -11.92 20.34
#